data_AF-A0A2T4VJ58-F1
#
_entry.id   AF-A0A2T4VJ58-F1
#
_cell.length_a   1.000
_cell.length_b   1.000
_cell.length_c   1.000
_cell.angle_alpha   90.00
_cell.angle_beta   90.00
_cell.angle_gamma   90.00
#
_symmetry.space_group_name_H-M   'P 1'
#
loop_
_entity.id
_entity.type
_entity.pdbx_description
1 polymer ?
#
loop_
_entity_poly.entity_id
_entity_poly.type
_entity_poly.pdbx_seq_one_letter_code
_entity_poly.pdbx_strand_id
1 'polypeptide(L)'
;MKPSPDVAIPLEQDSAALPLRELSLGAPVSRAFLLGSAAGVFIAHLALWLWVSWTRGPALTDILDRWDASHYTLIIREGYSGEHWAFFPLYPMTVRAVASVLGVEQVQVLGAVLSTAAFLGFALLVARARERDDLPEGLMPRTRLGWLVFLLAPASYVFHSHHTESLFLVLSSLALFFGATRRPGWGGLLAALCVLTRNQGAFVVLATAVLAATREQGGARRLRAFVLVGALGALGALCFLAFEYLAAGTPLAFLHAQNGWHHADSVAAVFKTFIFGNPWQNTRSPYLLRYGVFWVCLIGTWFLSRRQPALGLYAALSMAVMLLQGEVANVFRFGTVVFPLLFFLGDRCARRPVWFQGVVVVALLLLNLATARGYAVGRWAY
;
A
#
# COMPACT_ATOMS: atom_id res chain seq x y z
N MET A 1 -16.71 -17.91 77.76
CA MET A 1 -17.53 -18.63 76.76
C MET A 1 -16.89 -18.40 75.40
N LYS A 2 -16.37 -19.45 74.75
CA LYS A 2 -15.89 -19.41 73.35
C LYS A 2 -17.09 -19.60 72.41
N PRO A 3 -17.21 -18.85 71.30
CA PRO A 3 -18.01 -19.29 70.16
C PRO A 3 -17.16 -20.11 69.16
N SER A 4 -17.84 -21.01 68.43
CA SER A 4 -17.31 -21.98 67.47
C SER A 4 -16.75 -21.35 66.18
N PRO A 5 -15.93 -22.07 65.40
CA PRO A 5 -15.41 -21.58 64.13
C PRO A 5 -16.45 -21.72 63.00
N ASP A 6 -16.70 -20.63 62.28
CA ASP A 6 -17.47 -20.63 61.03
C ASP A 6 -16.73 -21.43 59.94
N VAL A 7 -17.45 -22.38 59.35
CA VAL A 7 -17.02 -23.14 58.17
C VAL A 7 -17.12 -22.21 56.96
N ALA A 8 -15.99 -21.74 56.47
CA ALA A 8 -15.90 -21.02 55.20
C ALA A 8 -16.03 -22.01 54.04
N ILE A 9 -17.13 -21.92 53.28
CA ILE A 9 -17.30 -22.59 51.99
C ILE A 9 -16.44 -21.82 50.96
N PRO A 10 -15.51 -22.46 50.23
CA PRO A 10 -14.79 -21.79 49.17
C PRO A 10 -15.74 -21.58 47.98
N LEU A 11 -15.99 -20.33 47.62
CA LEU A 11 -16.61 -20.00 46.34
C LEU A 11 -15.58 -20.27 45.23
N GLU A 12 -15.70 -21.41 44.56
CA GLU A 12 -15.12 -21.61 43.22
C GLU A 12 -15.73 -20.56 42.27
N GLN A 13 -15.00 -19.46 42.06
CA GLN A 13 -15.19 -18.60 40.90
C GLN A 13 -14.11 -18.95 39.88
N ASP A 14 -14.29 -20.07 39.19
CA ASP A 14 -13.61 -20.30 37.91
C ASP A 14 -14.67 -20.32 36.80
N SER A 15 -15.25 -19.14 36.57
CA SER A 15 -16.08 -18.90 35.39
C SER A 15 -15.16 -18.58 34.23
N ALA A 16 -15.19 -19.45 33.21
CA ALA A 16 -14.48 -19.39 31.95
C ALA A 16 -14.78 -18.10 31.14
N ALA A 17 -14.29 -16.96 31.61
CA ALA A 17 -14.13 -15.78 30.77
C ALA A 17 -12.98 -16.07 29.82
N LEU A 18 -13.28 -16.35 28.54
CA LEU A 18 -12.31 -16.24 27.45
C LEU A 18 -11.51 -14.95 27.70
N PRO A 19 -10.18 -15.03 27.93
CA PRO A 19 -9.45 -13.90 28.45
C PRO A 19 -9.60 -12.74 27.45
N LEU A 20 -10.26 -11.64 27.86
CA LEU A 20 -10.50 -10.45 27.03
C LEU A 20 -9.22 -9.92 26.35
N ARG A 21 -8.04 -10.31 26.85
CA ARG A 21 -6.72 -10.10 26.22
C ARG A 21 -6.61 -10.72 24.82
N GLU A 22 -7.22 -11.87 24.56
CA GLU A 22 -7.19 -12.54 23.25
C GLU A 22 -8.04 -11.83 22.19
N LEU A 23 -8.92 -10.90 22.56
CA LEU A 23 -9.70 -10.08 21.62
C LEU A 23 -9.16 -8.64 21.48
N SER A 24 -8.12 -8.29 22.24
CA SER A 24 -7.55 -6.94 22.21
C SER A 24 -6.94 -6.61 20.85
N LEU A 25 -7.28 -5.45 20.28
CA LEU A 25 -6.67 -4.93 19.06
C LEU A 25 -5.18 -4.56 19.27
N GLY A 26 -4.76 -4.37 20.53
CA GLY A 26 -3.36 -4.20 20.91
C GLY A 26 -2.57 -5.50 21.09
N ALA A 27 -3.22 -6.66 21.02
CA ALA A 27 -2.53 -7.94 21.11
C ALA A 27 -1.56 -8.12 19.92
N PRO A 28 -0.48 -8.91 20.11
CA PRO A 28 0.37 -9.33 19.00
C PRO A 28 -0.47 -9.93 17.89
N VAL A 29 -0.20 -9.52 16.66
CA VAL A 29 -0.90 -10.10 15.51
C VAL A 29 -0.51 -11.58 15.37
N SER A 30 -1.37 -12.46 14.89
CA SER A 30 -1.03 -13.87 14.62
C SER A 30 -1.05 -14.14 13.11
N ARG A 31 -0.41 -15.22 12.64
CA ARG A 31 -0.48 -15.59 11.21
C ARG A 31 -1.93 -15.85 10.77
N ALA A 32 -2.69 -16.56 11.61
CA ALA A 32 -4.11 -16.81 11.37
C ALA A 32 -4.91 -15.50 11.27
N PHE A 33 -4.66 -14.52 12.16
CA PHE A 33 -5.31 -13.23 12.08
C PHE A 33 -4.93 -12.46 10.81
N LEU A 34 -3.64 -12.42 10.45
CA LEU A 34 -3.16 -11.75 9.24
C LEU A 34 -3.89 -12.26 7.98
N LEU A 35 -3.83 -13.59 7.77
CA LEU A 35 -4.40 -14.22 6.58
C LEU A 35 -5.92 -14.23 6.59
N GLY A 36 -6.53 -14.50 7.74
CA GLY A 36 -7.99 -14.51 7.89
C GLY A 36 -8.60 -13.13 7.66
N SER A 37 -8.01 -12.07 8.21
CA SER A 37 -8.49 -10.70 7.98
C SER A 37 -8.20 -10.19 6.56
N ALA A 38 -7.09 -10.61 5.92
CA ALA A 38 -6.83 -10.31 4.51
C ALA A 38 -7.92 -10.90 3.61
N ALA A 39 -8.27 -12.18 3.82
CA ALA A 39 -9.38 -12.82 3.12
C ALA A 39 -10.74 -12.19 3.45
N GLY A 40 -10.95 -11.81 4.71
CA GLY A 40 -12.18 -11.15 5.16
C GLY A 40 -12.42 -9.81 4.45
N VAL A 41 -11.39 -8.98 4.29
CA VAL A 41 -11.50 -7.71 3.56
C VAL A 41 -11.80 -7.93 2.08
N PHE A 42 -11.14 -8.89 1.43
CA PHE A 42 -11.45 -9.29 0.06
C PHE A 42 -12.92 -9.67 -0.10
N ILE A 43 -13.42 -10.57 0.77
CA ILE A 43 -14.81 -11.03 0.75
C ILE A 43 -15.77 -9.86 0.97
N ALA A 44 -15.45 -8.96 1.90
CA ALA A 44 -16.29 -7.78 2.17
C ALA A 44 -16.39 -6.84 0.96
N HIS A 45 -15.27 -6.54 0.29
CA HIS A 45 -15.28 -5.72 -0.92
C HIS A 45 -16.01 -6.40 -2.08
N LEU A 46 -15.76 -7.70 -2.30
CA LEU A 46 -16.44 -8.46 -3.34
C LEU A 46 -17.95 -8.52 -3.10
N ALA A 47 -18.39 -8.82 -1.87
CA ALA A 47 -19.80 -8.84 -1.51
C ALA A 47 -20.46 -7.48 -1.71
N LEU A 48 -19.78 -6.39 -1.32
CA LEU A 48 -20.25 -5.03 -1.56
C LEU A 48 -20.40 -4.73 -3.06
N TRP A 49 -19.45 -5.14 -3.89
CA TRP A 49 -19.50 -4.92 -5.34
C TRP A 49 -20.56 -5.77 -6.03
N LEU A 50 -20.73 -7.02 -5.62
CA LEU A 50 -21.81 -7.88 -6.09
C LEU A 50 -23.18 -7.30 -5.70
N TRP A 51 -23.31 -6.78 -4.48
CA TRP A 51 -24.54 -6.11 -4.03
C TRP A 51 -24.82 -4.83 -4.85
N VAL A 52 -23.81 -4.02 -5.14
CA VAL A 52 -23.95 -2.84 -6.02
C VAL A 52 -24.33 -3.26 -7.44
N SER A 53 -23.69 -4.29 -7.98
CA SER A 53 -24.00 -4.83 -9.31
C SER A 53 -25.46 -5.28 -9.38
N TRP A 54 -25.92 -6.05 -8.39
CA TRP A 54 -27.30 -6.54 -8.29
C TRP A 54 -28.34 -5.42 -8.12
N THR A 55 -28.05 -4.41 -7.29
CA THR A 55 -29.03 -3.36 -6.95
C THR A 55 -29.02 -2.14 -7.87
N ARG A 56 -27.92 -1.90 -8.59
CA ARG A 56 -27.74 -0.70 -9.43
C ARG A 56 -27.48 -0.99 -10.90
N GLY A 57 -27.23 -2.24 -11.27
CA GLY A 57 -27.09 -2.69 -12.66
C GLY A 57 -25.69 -2.72 -13.31
N PRO A 58 -24.60 -2.07 -12.82
CA PRO A 58 -23.32 -2.18 -13.51
C PRO A 58 -22.77 -3.61 -13.40
N ALA A 59 -22.21 -4.16 -14.47
CA ALA A 59 -21.59 -5.47 -14.42
C ALA A 59 -20.33 -5.42 -13.53
N LEU A 60 -19.97 -6.56 -12.93
CA LEU A 60 -18.73 -6.65 -12.14
C LEU A 60 -17.50 -6.28 -12.98
N THR A 61 -17.50 -6.63 -14.26
CA THR A 61 -16.47 -6.22 -15.22
C THR A 61 -16.34 -4.70 -15.32
N ASP A 62 -17.46 -3.98 -15.38
CA ASP A 62 -17.47 -2.51 -15.47
C ASP A 62 -17.03 -1.85 -14.16
N ILE A 63 -17.22 -2.53 -13.02
CA ILE A 63 -16.71 -2.09 -11.72
C ILE A 63 -15.20 -2.29 -11.67
N LEU A 64 -14.70 -3.44 -12.11
CA LEU A 64 -13.27 -3.77 -12.09
C LEU A 64 -12.44 -2.91 -13.05
N ASP A 65 -13.08 -2.29 -14.05
CA ASP A 65 -12.44 -1.55 -15.13
C ASP A 65 -12.48 -0.01 -14.97
N ARG A 66 -12.65 0.52 -13.76
CA ARG A 66 -12.82 1.97 -13.57
C ARG A 66 -11.53 2.74 -13.29
N TRP A 67 -11.50 3.99 -13.78
CA TRP A 67 -10.40 4.94 -13.60
C TRP A 67 -9.09 4.38 -14.16
N ASP A 68 -8.01 4.32 -13.37
CA ASP A 68 -6.74 3.75 -13.82
C ASP A 68 -6.88 2.34 -14.40
N ALA A 69 -7.86 1.54 -13.93
CA ALA A 69 -8.09 0.20 -14.47
C ALA A 69 -8.46 0.21 -15.97
N SER A 70 -9.31 1.15 -16.44
CA SER A 70 -9.65 1.22 -17.86
C SER A 70 -8.42 1.52 -18.71
N HIS A 71 -7.51 2.38 -18.23
CA HIS A 71 -6.26 2.64 -18.94
C HIS A 71 -5.38 1.38 -19.03
N TYR A 72 -5.29 0.57 -17.96
CA TYR A 72 -4.58 -0.72 -18.05
C TYR A 72 -5.24 -1.68 -19.03
N THR A 73 -6.58 -1.78 -19.04
CA THR A 73 -7.32 -2.59 -20.01
C THR A 73 -7.04 -2.16 -21.45
N LEU A 74 -7.06 -0.85 -21.73
CA LEU A 74 -6.74 -0.30 -23.05
C LEU A 74 -5.29 -0.59 -23.43
N ILE A 75 -4.32 -0.38 -22.53
CA ILE A 75 -2.91 -0.72 -22.78
C ILE A 75 -2.73 -2.20 -23.12
N ILE A 76 -3.45 -3.08 -22.42
CA ILE A 76 -3.36 -4.53 -22.63
C ILE A 76 -3.93 -4.94 -24.01
N ARG A 77 -5.05 -4.32 -24.41
CA ARG A 77 -5.79 -4.66 -25.64
C ARG A 77 -5.20 -3.99 -26.88
N GLU A 78 -4.89 -2.70 -26.77
CA GLU A 78 -4.59 -1.82 -27.90
C GLU A 78 -3.11 -1.38 -27.91
N GLY A 79 -2.42 -1.51 -26.78
CA GLY A 79 -1.05 -1.04 -26.61
C GLY A 79 -0.98 0.40 -26.09
N TYR A 80 0.24 0.93 -26.06
CA TYR A 80 0.51 2.26 -25.55
C TYR A 80 0.23 3.34 -26.60
N SER A 81 -0.51 4.37 -26.21
CA SER A 81 -0.83 5.53 -27.05
C SER A 81 -1.26 6.73 -26.21
N GLY A 82 -0.98 7.96 -26.66
CA GLY A 82 -1.51 9.19 -26.05
C GLY A 82 -1.21 9.31 -24.55
N GLU A 83 -2.26 9.45 -23.74
CA GLU A 83 -2.14 9.57 -22.28
C GLU A 83 -1.65 8.28 -21.58
N HIS A 84 -1.72 7.13 -22.25
CA HIS A 84 -1.31 5.85 -21.68
C HIS A 84 0.19 5.78 -21.36
N TRP A 85 1.01 6.63 -21.99
CA TRP A 85 2.43 6.75 -21.65
C TRP A 85 2.68 7.23 -20.20
N ALA A 86 1.68 7.78 -19.52
CA ALA A 86 1.78 8.08 -18.08
C ALA A 86 1.84 6.81 -17.20
N PHE A 87 1.50 5.64 -17.74
CA PHE A 87 1.39 4.37 -17.00
C PHE A 87 2.61 3.47 -17.20
N PHE A 88 3.11 2.91 -16.10
CA PHE A 88 4.33 2.12 -16.11
C PHE A 88 4.08 0.68 -16.61
N PRO A 89 5.05 0.06 -17.31
CA PRO A 89 4.79 -1.12 -18.15
C PRO A 89 4.64 -2.45 -17.40
N LEU A 90 5.26 -2.65 -16.24
CA LEU A 90 5.39 -3.99 -15.67
C LEU A 90 4.04 -4.65 -15.38
N TYR A 91 3.09 -3.90 -14.81
CA TYR A 91 1.76 -4.43 -14.50
C TYR A 91 0.96 -4.79 -15.76
N PRO A 92 0.64 -3.86 -16.68
CA PRO A 92 -0.17 -4.20 -17.84
C PRO A 92 0.52 -5.25 -18.74
N MET A 93 1.85 -5.22 -18.87
CA MET A 93 2.56 -6.27 -19.62
C MET A 93 2.48 -7.64 -18.96
N THR A 94 2.51 -7.72 -17.62
CA THR A 94 2.32 -8.97 -16.89
C THR A 94 0.92 -9.53 -17.14
N VAL A 95 -0.11 -8.69 -17.04
CA VAL A 95 -1.50 -9.12 -17.30
C VAL A 95 -1.65 -9.56 -18.75
N ARG A 96 -1.10 -8.81 -19.72
CA ARG A 96 -1.13 -9.17 -21.15
C ARG A 96 -0.44 -10.50 -21.43
N ALA A 97 0.75 -10.72 -20.85
CA ALA A 97 1.49 -11.97 -21.01
C ALA A 97 0.68 -13.16 -20.48
N VAL A 98 0.13 -13.05 -19.26
CA VAL A 98 -0.70 -14.12 -18.67
C VAL A 98 -1.99 -14.32 -19.48
N ALA A 99 -2.65 -13.25 -19.93
CA ALA A 99 -3.84 -13.32 -20.76
C ALA A 99 -3.58 -14.10 -22.06
N SER A 100 -2.44 -13.81 -22.71
CA SER A 100 -2.05 -14.48 -23.96
C SER A 100 -1.75 -15.97 -23.77
N VAL A 101 -1.13 -16.35 -22.65
CA VAL A 101 -0.80 -17.74 -22.35
C VAL A 101 -2.05 -18.54 -21.97
N LEU A 102 -2.99 -17.93 -21.25
CA LEU A 102 -4.21 -18.59 -20.78
C LEU A 102 -5.40 -18.46 -21.73
N GLY A 103 -5.30 -17.66 -22.79
CA GLY A 103 -6.40 -17.38 -23.72
C GLY A 103 -7.57 -16.61 -23.07
N VAL A 104 -7.28 -15.72 -22.10
CA VAL A 104 -8.31 -14.99 -21.35
C VAL A 104 -8.54 -13.60 -21.96
N GLU A 105 -9.74 -13.36 -22.49
CA GLU A 105 -10.11 -12.07 -23.09
C GLU A 105 -10.54 -11.01 -22.05
N GLN A 106 -11.06 -11.45 -20.91
CA GLN A 106 -11.54 -10.58 -19.83
C GLN A 106 -10.37 -10.11 -18.95
N VAL A 107 -9.48 -9.30 -19.52
CA VAL A 107 -8.22 -8.87 -18.89
C VAL A 107 -8.41 -8.12 -17.57
N GLN A 108 -9.53 -7.42 -17.40
CA GLN A 108 -9.91 -6.75 -16.16
C GLN A 108 -10.18 -7.75 -15.01
N VAL A 109 -10.81 -8.89 -15.32
CA VAL A 109 -11.03 -9.97 -14.34
C VAL A 109 -9.70 -10.65 -14.03
N LEU A 110 -8.91 -10.97 -15.06
CA LEU A 110 -7.60 -11.58 -14.90
C LEU A 110 -6.68 -10.73 -14.04
N GLY A 111 -6.61 -9.43 -14.30
CA GLY A 111 -5.76 -8.54 -13.53
C GLY A 111 -6.28 -8.29 -12.10
N ALA A 112 -7.59 -8.34 -11.85
CA ALA A 112 -8.14 -8.35 -10.49
C ALA A 112 -7.74 -9.64 -9.73
N VAL A 113 -7.76 -10.79 -10.39
CA VAL A 113 -7.28 -12.07 -9.85
C VAL A 113 -5.77 -12.01 -9.55
N LEU A 114 -4.96 -11.51 -10.49
CA LEU A 114 -3.52 -11.34 -10.31
C LEU A 114 -3.20 -10.36 -9.17
N SER A 115 -3.94 -9.26 -9.06
CA SER A 115 -3.78 -8.28 -7.98
C SER A 115 -4.15 -8.89 -6.63
N THR A 116 -5.25 -9.65 -6.56
CA THR A 116 -5.64 -10.39 -5.35
C THR A 116 -4.59 -11.42 -4.97
N ALA A 117 -4.06 -12.18 -5.94
CA ALA A 117 -3.01 -13.16 -5.70
C ALA A 117 -1.71 -12.51 -5.20
N ALA A 118 -1.30 -11.38 -5.80
CA ALA A 118 -0.15 -10.62 -5.37
C ALA A 118 -0.32 -10.07 -3.94
N PHE A 119 -1.52 -9.60 -3.59
CA PHE A 119 -1.84 -9.15 -2.24
C PHE A 119 -1.78 -10.29 -1.22
N LEU A 120 -2.34 -11.46 -1.54
CA LEU A 120 -2.21 -12.65 -0.70
C LEU A 120 -0.74 -13.08 -0.56
N GLY A 121 0.05 -12.97 -1.63
CA GLY A 121 1.50 -13.16 -1.60
C GLY A 121 2.20 -12.20 -0.64
N PHE A 122 1.84 -10.92 -0.66
CA PHE A 122 2.31 -9.92 0.31
C PHE A 122 1.89 -10.28 1.75
N ALA A 123 0.63 -10.66 1.98
CA ALA A 123 0.16 -11.04 3.32
C ALA A 123 0.90 -12.28 3.86
N LEU A 124 1.17 -13.27 3.00
CA LEU A 124 1.98 -14.45 3.32
C LEU A 124 3.43 -14.09 3.62
N LEU A 125 4.01 -13.15 2.88
CA LEU A 125 5.36 -12.64 3.14
C LEU A 125 5.42 -11.94 4.50
N VAL A 126 4.47 -11.05 4.80
CA VAL A 126 4.38 -10.38 6.10
C VAL A 126 4.22 -11.41 7.23
N ALA A 127 3.37 -12.42 7.05
CA ALA A 127 3.18 -13.48 8.04
C ALA A 127 4.45 -14.28 8.31
N ARG A 128 5.28 -14.53 7.27
CA ARG A 128 6.57 -15.20 7.40
C ARG A 128 7.67 -14.32 7.97
N ALA A 129 7.71 -13.04 7.58
CA ALA A 129 8.70 -12.09 8.06
C ALA A 129 8.64 -11.91 9.59
N ARG A 130 7.46 -12.09 10.19
CA ARG A 130 7.25 -12.03 11.65
C ARG A 130 7.93 -13.13 12.45
N GLU A 131 8.37 -14.19 11.80
CA GLU A 131 9.10 -15.29 12.43
C GLU A 131 10.58 -14.96 12.61
N ARG A 132 10.99 -13.75 12.19
CA ARG A 132 12.37 -13.31 12.15
C ARG A 132 12.57 -12.10 13.05
N ASP A 133 13.46 -12.26 14.02
CA ASP A 133 13.85 -11.17 14.93
C ASP A 133 14.93 -10.25 14.33
N ASP A 134 15.54 -10.67 13.21
CA ASP A 134 16.61 -9.92 12.58
C ASP A 134 16.12 -8.84 11.62
N LEU A 135 14.82 -8.67 11.39
CA LEU A 135 14.28 -7.70 10.43
C LEU A 135 13.92 -6.34 11.08
N PRO A 136 13.93 -5.22 10.32
CA PRO A 136 13.46 -3.94 10.81
C PRO A 136 12.00 -4.02 11.23
N GLU A 137 11.66 -3.47 12.39
CA GLU A 137 10.35 -3.62 13.01
C GLU A 137 9.19 -3.14 12.10
N GLY A 138 9.44 -2.17 11.22
CA GLY A 138 8.42 -1.58 10.35
C GLY A 138 8.11 -2.37 9.09
N LEU A 139 8.82 -3.49 8.84
CA LEU A 139 8.47 -4.38 7.73
C LEU A 139 7.25 -5.26 8.01
N MET A 140 6.78 -5.29 9.27
CA MET A 140 5.63 -6.08 9.69
C MET A 140 4.84 -5.36 10.79
N PRO A 141 3.53 -5.56 10.87
CA PRO A 141 2.75 -5.02 11.98
C PRO A 141 3.05 -5.81 13.26
N ARG A 142 3.16 -5.12 14.39
CA ARG A 142 3.34 -5.75 15.70
C ARG A 142 2.01 -6.17 16.30
N THR A 143 1.00 -5.33 16.13
CA THR A 143 -0.32 -5.46 16.73
C THR A 143 -1.38 -5.74 15.68
N ARG A 144 -2.52 -6.29 16.11
CA ARG A 144 -3.68 -6.47 15.21
C ARG A 144 -4.13 -5.14 14.62
N LEU A 145 -4.10 -4.06 15.41
CA LEU A 145 -4.42 -2.72 14.92
C LEU A 145 -3.42 -2.20 13.88
N GLY A 146 -2.12 -2.50 14.04
CA GLY A 146 -1.09 -2.26 13.01
C GLY A 146 -1.48 -2.82 11.65
N TRP A 147 -1.95 -4.06 11.63
CA TRP A 147 -2.42 -4.72 10.42
C TRP A 147 -3.75 -4.17 9.91
N LEU A 148 -4.73 -3.95 10.81
CA LEU A 148 -6.04 -3.44 10.43
C LEU A 148 -5.99 -2.01 9.87
N VAL A 149 -5.09 -1.14 10.34
CA VAL A 149 -4.93 0.21 9.77
C VAL A 149 -4.46 0.14 8.32
N PHE A 150 -3.60 -0.83 7.98
CA PHE A 150 -3.20 -1.08 6.60
C PHE A 150 -4.34 -1.70 5.78
N LEU A 151 -4.98 -2.75 6.29
CA LEU A 151 -6.05 -3.46 5.60
C LEU A 151 -7.30 -2.60 5.35
N LEU A 152 -7.64 -1.75 6.29
CA LEU A 152 -8.80 -0.85 6.24
C LEU A 152 -8.42 0.55 5.76
N ALA A 153 -7.22 0.71 5.17
CA ALA A 153 -6.87 1.95 4.50
C ALA A 153 -7.96 2.28 3.46
N PRO A 154 -8.32 3.57 3.24
CA PRO A 154 -9.53 3.92 2.50
C PRO A 154 -9.64 3.22 1.15
N ALA A 155 -8.63 3.35 0.30
CA ALA A 155 -8.64 2.72 -1.02
C ALA A 155 -8.07 1.29 -1.04
N SER A 156 -8.08 0.52 0.06
CA SER A 156 -7.50 -0.83 0.07
C SER A 156 -8.21 -1.82 -0.85
N TYR A 157 -9.40 -1.48 -1.37
CA TYR A 157 -10.06 -2.26 -2.41
C TYR A 157 -9.23 -2.38 -3.70
N VAL A 158 -8.27 -1.46 -3.93
CA VAL A 158 -7.32 -1.57 -5.05
C VAL A 158 -6.42 -2.80 -4.96
N PHE A 159 -6.36 -3.44 -3.79
CA PHE A 159 -5.64 -4.70 -3.64
C PHE A 159 -6.32 -5.87 -4.36
N HIS A 160 -7.59 -5.69 -4.73
CA HIS A 160 -8.45 -6.69 -5.32
C HIS A 160 -9.08 -6.27 -6.66
N SER A 161 -8.79 -5.05 -7.14
CA SER A 161 -9.21 -4.59 -8.46
C SER A 161 -8.06 -4.66 -9.47
N HIS A 162 -8.34 -4.37 -10.74
CA HIS A 162 -7.37 -4.37 -11.83
C HIS A 162 -6.40 -3.18 -11.71
N HIS A 163 -5.46 -3.25 -10.76
CA HIS A 163 -4.66 -2.14 -10.28
C HIS A 163 -3.23 -2.60 -9.91
N THR A 164 -2.24 -1.70 -9.96
CA THR A 164 -0.81 -2.08 -9.81
C THR A 164 -0.37 -2.24 -8.36
N GLU A 165 -1.17 -1.77 -7.42
CA GLU A 165 -0.85 -1.57 -6.01
C GLU A 165 -0.43 -2.88 -5.33
N SER A 166 -1.12 -4.00 -5.59
CA SER A 166 -0.75 -5.30 -5.01
C SER A 166 0.56 -5.87 -5.55
N LEU A 167 0.80 -5.72 -6.86
CA LEU A 167 2.07 -6.13 -7.47
C LEU A 167 3.21 -5.30 -6.90
N PHE A 168 3.02 -3.98 -6.78
CA PHE A 168 3.98 -3.10 -6.14
C PHE A 168 4.21 -3.45 -4.67
N LEU A 169 3.15 -3.77 -3.91
CA LEU A 169 3.28 -4.18 -2.50
C LEU A 169 4.16 -5.41 -2.34
N VAL A 170 3.92 -6.48 -3.10
CA VAL A 170 4.74 -7.70 -2.94
C VAL A 170 6.18 -7.47 -3.39
N LEU A 171 6.41 -6.75 -4.49
CA LEU A 171 7.76 -6.43 -4.99
C LEU A 171 8.52 -5.52 -4.02
N SER A 172 7.90 -4.44 -3.54
CA SER A 172 8.52 -3.51 -2.60
C SER A 172 8.82 -4.16 -1.26
N SER A 173 7.92 -5.02 -0.77
CA SER A 173 8.13 -5.77 0.48
C SER A 173 9.27 -6.77 0.35
N LEU A 174 9.35 -7.50 -0.76
CA LEU A 174 10.47 -8.39 -1.03
C LEU A 174 11.78 -7.61 -1.19
N ALA A 175 11.76 -6.47 -1.88
CA ALA A 175 12.93 -5.62 -2.06
C ALA A 175 13.49 -5.16 -0.70
N LEU A 176 12.63 -4.60 0.15
CA LEU A 176 13.00 -4.15 1.49
C LEU A 176 13.39 -5.33 2.41
N PHE A 177 12.73 -6.47 2.30
CA PHE A 177 13.10 -7.71 3.01
C PHE A 177 14.52 -8.14 2.63
N PHE A 178 14.83 -8.28 1.33
CA PHE A 178 16.16 -8.71 0.90
C PHE A 178 17.23 -7.64 1.16
N GLY A 179 16.90 -6.35 1.06
CA GLY A 179 17.78 -5.26 1.49
C GLY A 179 18.07 -5.30 2.99
N ALA A 180 17.11 -5.75 3.80
CA ALA A 180 17.32 -6.03 5.22
C ALA A 180 18.03 -7.38 5.48
N THR A 181 18.51 -8.07 4.46
CA THR A 181 19.34 -9.27 4.62
C THR A 181 20.68 -9.07 3.91
N ARG A 182 21.62 -10.02 4.05
CA ARG A 182 22.89 -10.00 3.30
C ARG A 182 22.74 -10.45 1.84
N ARG A 183 21.63 -10.06 1.19
CA ARG A 183 21.29 -10.41 -0.19
C ARG A 183 20.94 -9.17 -1.01
N PRO A 184 21.84 -8.17 -1.10
CA PRO A 184 21.56 -6.89 -1.75
C PRO A 184 21.19 -7.01 -3.23
N GLY A 185 21.72 -8.01 -3.95
CA GLY A 185 21.39 -8.23 -5.37
C GLY A 185 19.90 -8.54 -5.60
N TRP A 186 19.31 -9.39 -4.77
CA TRP A 186 17.87 -9.67 -4.83
C TRP A 186 17.04 -8.44 -4.46
N GLY A 187 17.47 -7.69 -3.44
CA GLY A 187 16.82 -6.43 -3.06
C GLY A 187 16.83 -5.41 -4.20
N GLY A 188 17.96 -5.24 -4.88
CA GLY A 188 18.10 -4.34 -6.03
C GLY A 188 17.30 -4.77 -7.24
N LEU A 189 17.28 -6.06 -7.57
CA LEU A 189 16.48 -6.58 -8.68
C LEU A 189 14.98 -6.32 -8.46
N LEU A 190 14.47 -6.63 -7.28
CA LEU A 190 13.06 -6.42 -6.95
C LEU A 190 12.71 -4.93 -6.87
N ALA A 191 13.61 -4.08 -6.37
CA ALA A 191 13.43 -2.64 -6.38
C ALA A 191 13.43 -2.08 -7.82
N ALA A 192 14.25 -2.63 -8.72
CA ALA A 192 14.23 -2.29 -10.14
C ALA A 192 12.88 -2.64 -10.79
N LEU A 193 12.30 -3.79 -10.44
CA LEU A 193 10.94 -4.14 -10.88
C LEU A 193 9.90 -3.17 -10.31
N CYS A 194 10.05 -2.70 -9.07
CA CYS A 194 9.17 -1.65 -8.54
C CYS A 194 9.20 -0.38 -9.39
N VAL A 195 10.37 0.05 -9.88
CA VAL A 195 10.49 1.22 -10.77
C VAL A 195 9.64 1.04 -12.04
N LEU A 196 9.55 -0.17 -12.57
CA LEU A 196 8.74 -0.49 -13.74
C LEU A 196 7.24 -0.63 -13.45
N THR A 197 6.80 -0.54 -12.20
CA THR A 197 5.36 -0.57 -11.84
C THR A 197 4.78 0.80 -11.57
N ARG A 198 5.53 1.70 -10.92
CA ARG A 198 5.10 3.02 -10.45
C ARG A 198 6.32 3.90 -10.12
N ASN A 199 6.13 5.22 -10.14
CA ASN A 199 7.14 6.20 -9.72
C ASN A 199 7.70 5.98 -8.29
N GLN A 200 6.88 5.52 -7.35
CA GLN A 200 7.31 5.22 -5.97
C GLN A 200 8.38 4.10 -5.90
N GLY A 201 8.57 3.32 -6.98
CA GLY A 201 9.64 2.33 -7.06
C GLY A 201 11.03 2.90 -6.91
N ALA A 202 11.27 4.14 -7.38
CA ALA A 202 12.55 4.82 -7.19
C ALA A 202 12.85 5.05 -5.69
N PHE A 203 11.82 5.28 -4.89
CA PHE A 203 11.97 5.50 -3.45
C PHE A 203 12.25 4.18 -2.72
N VAL A 204 11.67 3.09 -3.20
CA VAL A 204 11.97 1.72 -2.74
C VAL A 204 13.42 1.35 -3.04
N VAL A 205 13.98 1.75 -4.20
CA VAL A 205 15.41 1.56 -4.51
C VAL A 205 16.27 2.23 -3.45
N LEU A 206 16.02 3.51 -3.15
CA LEU A 206 16.81 4.25 -2.16
C LEU A 206 16.70 3.64 -0.76
N ALA A 207 15.49 3.32 -0.31
CA ALA A 207 15.28 2.69 0.99
C ALA A 207 15.94 1.30 1.08
N THR A 208 15.83 0.49 0.03
CA THR A 208 16.50 -0.81 -0.06
C THR A 208 18.02 -0.67 -0.06
N ALA A 209 18.58 0.33 -0.75
CA ALA A 209 20.02 0.58 -0.80
C ALA A 209 20.55 0.98 0.58
N VAL A 210 19.82 1.84 1.31
CA VAL A 210 20.15 2.21 2.69
C VAL A 210 20.06 0.99 3.60
N LEU A 211 19.00 0.18 3.52
CA LEU A 211 18.87 -1.04 4.31
C LEU A 211 20.06 -1.99 4.06
N ALA A 212 20.36 -2.27 2.80
CA ALA A 212 21.47 -3.14 2.41
C ALA A 212 22.81 -2.63 2.95
N ALA A 213 23.06 -1.32 2.86
CA ALA A 213 24.26 -0.70 3.40
C ALA A 213 24.32 -0.74 4.93
N THR A 214 23.19 -0.79 5.65
CA THR A 214 23.19 -0.93 7.12
C THR A 214 23.40 -2.36 7.60
N ARG A 215 23.21 -3.35 6.73
CA ARG A 215 23.42 -4.78 7.04
C ARG A 215 24.87 -5.24 6.94
N GLU A 216 25.68 -4.47 6.25
CA GLU A 216 27.10 -4.75 6.07
C GLU A 216 27.98 -4.07 7.12
N GLN A 217 29.08 -4.73 7.47
CA GLN A 217 30.09 -4.19 8.40
C GLN A 217 31.30 -3.64 7.62
N GLY A 218 31.74 -2.43 7.93
CA GLY A 218 32.89 -1.77 7.29
C GLY A 218 32.52 -0.97 6.03
N GLY A 219 33.12 0.21 5.88
CA GLY A 219 32.70 1.23 4.89
C GLY A 219 32.64 0.73 3.43
N ALA A 220 33.64 -0.04 2.98
CA ALA A 220 33.68 -0.55 1.62
C ALA A 220 32.53 -1.53 1.29
N ARG A 221 32.18 -2.43 2.22
CA ARG A 221 31.05 -3.37 2.01
C ARG A 221 29.71 -2.64 2.02
N ARG A 222 29.56 -1.64 2.90
CA ARG A 222 28.36 -0.78 2.94
C ARG A 222 28.17 -0.03 1.63
N LEU A 223 29.24 0.59 1.11
CA LEU A 223 29.22 1.29 -0.18
C LEU A 223 28.91 0.33 -1.33
N ARG A 224 29.55 -0.85 -1.37
CA ARG A 224 29.30 -1.87 -2.40
C ARG A 224 27.83 -2.30 -2.42
N ALA A 225 27.24 -2.56 -1.25
CA ALA A 225 25.84 -2.95 -1.15
C ALA A 225 24.90 -1.83 -1.60
N PHE A 226 25.16 -0.58 -1.19
CA PHE A 226 24.41 0.59 -1.63
C PHE A 226 24.47 0.77 -3.14
N VAL A 227 25.69 0.76 -3.71
CA VAL A 227 25.94 0.95 -5.14
C VAL A 227 25.35 -0.18 -5.96
N LEU A 228 25.43 -1.44 -5.50
CA LEU A 228 24.83 -2.57 -6.20
C LEU A 228 23.30 -2.41 -6.32
N VAL A 229 22.62 -2.09 -5.22
CA VAL A 229 21.17 -1.85 -5.24
C VAL A 229 20.83 -0.64 -6.12
N GLY A 230 21.58 0.46 -5.97
CA GLY A 230 21.40 1.67 -6.77
C GLY A 230 21.60 1.43 -8.26
N ALA A 231 22.63 0.67 -8.65
CA ALA A 231 22.91 0.33 -10.04
C ALA A 231 21.81 -0.55 -10.66
N LEU A 232 21.31 -1.53 -9.92
CA LEU A 232 20.17 -2.34 -10.37
C LEU A 232 18.89 -1.49 -10.50
N GLY A 233 18.64 -0.59 -9.54
CA GLY A 233 17.52 0.35 -9.65
C GLY A 233 17.65 1.30 -10.85
N ALA A 234 18.86 1.81 -11.11
CA ALA A 234 19.16 2.62 -12.29
C ALA A 234 18.96 1.83 -13.58
N LEU A 235 19.34 0.55 -13.62
CA LEU A 235 19.04 -0.34 -14.74
C LEU A 235 17.53 -0.47 -14.96
N GLY A 236 16.73 -0.61 -13.90
CA GLY A 236 15.27 -0.58 -14.00
C GLY A 236 14.73 0.71 -14.63
N ALA A 237 15.26 1.87 -14.22
CA ALA A 237 14.90 3.16 -14.82
C ALA A 237 15.34 3.26 -16.30
N LEU A 238 16.54 2.79 -16.64
CA LEU A 238 17.03 2.76 -18.01
C LEU A 238 16.18 1.82 -18.88
N CYS A 239 15.74 0.68 -18.37
CA CYS A 239 14.81 -0.20 -19.07
C CYS A 239 13.46 0.49 -19.34
N PHE A 240 12.95 1.29 -18.39
CA PHE A 240 11.75 2.10 -18.62
C PHE A 240 11.96 3.14 -19.72
N LEU A 241 13.03 3.94 -19.64
CA LEU A 241 13.33 4.96 -20.65
C LEU A 241 13.59 4.35 -22.03
N ALA A 242 14.24 3.18 -22.08
CA ALA A 242 14.46 2.44 -23.32
C ALA A 242 13.14 1.91 -23.90
N PHE A 243 12.24 1.38 -23.06
CA PHE A 243 10.89 0.99 -23.48
C PHE A 243 10.13 2.16 -24.11
N GLU A 244 10.09 3.31 -23.43
CA GLU A 244 9.46 4.53 -23.93
C GLU A 244 10.08 4.98 -25.26
N TYR A 245 11.41 4.99 -25.36
CA TYR A 245 12.10 5.38 -26.60
C TYR A 245 11.80 4.45 -27.77
N LEU A 246 11.86 3.14 -27.54
CA LEU A 246 11.65 2.15 -28.60
C LEU A 246 10.19 2.12 -29.09
N ALA A 247 9.22 2.39 -28.21
CA ALA A 247 7.81 2.28 -28.53
C ALA A 247 7.14 3.63 -28.88
N ALA A 248 7.64 4.75 -28.36
CA ALA A 248 7.09 6.10 -28.57
C ALA A 248 8.01 7.04 -29.38
N GLY A 249 9.28 6.65 -29.61
CA GLY A 249 10.28 7.51 -30.27
C GLY A 249 10.92 8.57 -29.37
N THR A 250 10.58 8.61 -28.06
CA THR A 250 11.17 9.52 -27.08
C THR A 250 11.28 8.86 -25.71
N PRO A 251 12.42 9.01 -24.98
CA PRO A 251 12.57 8.38 -23.67
C PRO A 251 11.72 9.02 -22.58
N LEU A 252 11.07 10.16 -22.87
CA LEU A 252 10.31 10.96 -21.91
C LEU A 252 8.82 11.06 -22.28
N ALA A 253 8.26 10.06 -22.98
CA ALA A 253 6.84 10.12 -23.41
C ALA A 253 5.89 10.22 -22.20
N PHE A 254 6.22 9.55 -21.09
CA PHE A 254 5.51 9.70 -19.82
C PHE A 254 5.41 11.14 -19.29
N LEU A 255 6.42 12.00 -19.50
CA LEU A 255 6.37 13.41 -19.08
C LEU A 255 5.42 14.21 -19.97
N HIS A 256 5.44 13.94 -21.28
CA HIS A 256 4.52 14.60 -22.21
C HIS A 256 3.06 14.21 -21.93
N ALA A 257 2.80 12.94 -21.59
CA ALA A 257 1.48 12.47 -21.22
C ALA A 257 0.93 13.10 -19.93
N GLN A 258 1.80 13.49 -19.00
CA GLN A 258 1.38 14.17 -17.77
C GLN A 258 0.76 15.54 -18.01
N ASN A 259 1.06 16.22 -19.12
CA ASN A 259 0.44 17.50 -19.46
C ASN A 259 -1.09 17.41 -19.66
N GLY A 260 -1.64 16.21 -19.83
CA GLY A 260 -3.09 15.98 -19.86
C GLY A 260 -3.75 15.99 -18.48
N TRP A 261 -2.97 16.04 -17.40
CA TRP A 261 -3.43 15.92 -16.02
C TRP A 261 -3.06 17.17 -15.22
N HIS A 262 -3.84 17.48 -14.16
CA HIS A 262 -3.44 18.53 -13.23
C HIS A 262 -2.20 18.09 -12.43
N HIS A 263 -1.19 18.95 -12.42
CA HIS A 263 0.02 18.79 -11.62
C HIS A 263 0.55 20.16 -11.18
N ALA A 264 1.41 20.17 -10.17
CA ALA A 264 2.14 21.38 -9.80
C ALA A 264 3.14 21.72 -10.92
N ASP A 265 3.13 22.96 -11.36
CA ASP A 265 3.99 23.49 -12.43
C ASP A 265 5.22 24.25 -11.91
N SER A 266 5.26 24.48 -10.59
CA SER A 266 6.23 25.33 -9.93
C SER A 266 6.43 24.91 -8.48
N VAL A 267 7.60 25.23 -7.92
CA VAL A 267 7.88 25.02 -6.49
C VAL A 267 6.82 25.72 -5.62
N ALA A 268 6.36 26.90 -6.03
CA ALA A 268 5.29 27.62 -5.37
C ALA A 268 3.97 26.83 -5.39
N ALA A 269 3.60 26.20 -6.52
CA ALA A 269 2.42 25.35 -6.62
C ALA A 269 2.53 24.11 -5.71
N VAL A 270 3.71 23.51 -5.57
CA VAL A 270 3.95 22.41 -4.61
C VAL A 270 3.72 22.86 -3.16
N PHE A 271 4.23 24.04 -2.78
CA PHE A 271 3.96 24.61 -1.45
C PHE A 271 2.49 24.95 -1.26
N LYS A 272 1.83 25.49 -2.30
CA LYS A 272 0.38 25.75 -2.28
C LYS A 272 -0.42 24.48 -2.08
N THR A 273 -0.01 23.34 -2.64
CA THR A 273 -0.68 22.05 -2.40
C THR A 273 -0.77 21.72 -0.92
N PHE A 274 0.30 22.00 -0.18
CA PHE A 274 0.39 21.80 1.25
C PHE A 274 -0.63 22.63 2.04
N ILE A 275 -0.93 23.84 1.60
CA ILE A 275 -1.78 24.80 2.31
C ILE A 275 -3.14 25.06 1.62
N PHE A 276 -3.59 24.15 0.75
CA PHE A 276 -4.86 24.29 0.01
C PHE A 276 -4.91 25.52 -0.92
N GLY A 277 -3.76 25.97 -1.41
CA GLY A 277 -3.60 27.23 -2.14
C GLY A 277 -3.66 27.14 -3.67
N ASN A 278 -3.79 25.94 -4.25
CA ASN A 278 -3.90 25.80 -5.71
C ASN A 278 -5.36 25.93 -6.19
N PRO A 279 -5.62 26.66 -7.29
CA PRO A 279 -6.98 26.91 -7.77
C PRO A 279 -7.81 25.65 -8.09
N TRP A 280 -7.15 24.56 -8.48
CA TRP A 280 -7.79 23.30 -8.85
C TRP A 280 -8.04 22.36 -7.65
N GLN A 281 -7.55 22.69 -6.45
CA GLN A 281 -7.74 21.85 -5.28
C GLN A 281 -9.21 21.79 -4.85
N ASN A 282 -9.73 20.57 -4.72
CA ASN A 282 -11.06 20.39 -4.17
C ASN A 282 -11.04 20.55 -2.64
N THR A 283 -11.54 21.67 -2.15
CA THR A 283 -11.68 22.00 -0.73
C THR A 283 -13.08 21.73 -0.18
N ARG A 284 -13.99 21.17 -0.99
CA ARG A 284 -15.36 20.83 -0.54
C ARG A 284 -15.33 19.57 0.33
N SER A 285 -16.22 19.48 1.31
CA SER A 285 -16.48 18.20 1.99
C SER A 285 -16.99 17.18 0.96
N PRO A 286 -16.45 15.94 0.91
CA PRO A 286 -15.57 15.26 1.87
C PRO A 286 -14.05 15.33 1.56
N TYR A 287 -13.60 16.08 0.55
CA TYR A 287 -12.20 16.10 0.10
C TYR A 287 -11.23 16.63 1.16
N LEU A 288 -11.69 17.47 2.11
CA LEU A 288 -10.90 17.91 3.27
C LEU A 288 -10.39 16.74 4.14
N LEU A 289 -11.11 15.63 4.20
CA LEU A 289 -10.69 14.43 4.94
C LEU A 289 -9.38 13.85 4.38
N ARG A 290 -9.16 13.96 3.07
CA ARG A 290 -7.96 13.46 2.38
C ARG A 290 -6.73 14.22 2.87
N TYR A 291 -6.83 15.54 3.01
CA TYR A 291 -5.77 16.35 3.60
C TYR A 291 -5.52 15.97 5.06
N GLY A 292 -6.57 15.76 5.87
CA GLY A 292 -6.42 15.24 7.23
C GLY A 292 -5.63 13.93 7.29
N VAL A 293 -5.94 12.99 6.40
CA VAL A 293 -5.18 11.72 6.27
C VAL A 293 -3.75 11.96 5.81
N PHE A 294 -3.52 12.85 4.83
CA PHE A 294 -2.18 13.25 4.39
C PHE A 294 -1.35 13.79 5.56
N TRP A 295 -1.91 14.66 6.38
CA TRP A 295 -1.23 15.23 7.55
C TRP A 295 -0.89 14.18 8.60
N VAL A 296 -1.83 13.29 8.92
CA VAL A 296 -1.57 12.17 9.83
C VAL A 296 -0.45 11.28 9.29
N CYS A 297 -0.44 11.00 7.99
CA CYS A 297 0.61 10.24 7.33
C CYS A 297 1.97 10.97 7.36
N LEU A 298 1.98 12.28 7.16
CA LEU A 298 3.20 13.09 7.21
C LEU A 298 3.80 13.13 8.62
N ILE A 299 2.97 13.35 9.65
CA ILE A 299 3.39 13.30 11.05
C ILE A 299 3.88 11.89 11.41
N GLY A 300 3.17 10.85 10.99
CA GLY A 300 3.60 9.46 11.17
C GLY A 300 4.95 9.19 10.53
N THR A 301 5.17 9.73 9.32
CA THR A 301 6.41 9.61 8.55
C THR A 301 7.59 10.27 9.27
N TRP A 302 7.38 11.45 9.86
CA TRP A 302 8.39 12.09 10.70
C TRP A 302 8.83 11.17 11.85
N PHE A 303 7.89 10.63 12.62
CA PHE A 303 8.22 9.73 13.72
C PHE A 303 8.82 8.39 13.27
N LEU A 304 8.37 7.85 12.13
CA LEU A 304 8.94 6.64 11.54
C LEU A 304 10.40 6.88 11.13
N SER A 305 10.71 8.01 10.49
CA SER A 305 12.06 8.37 10.05
C SER A 305 13.06 8.50 11.19
N ARG A 306 12.60 8.92 12.37
CA ARG A 306 13.44 8.98 13.58
C ARG A 306 13.74 7.60 14.18
N ARG A 307 12.87 6.61 13.93
CA ARG A 307 12.98 5.24 14.47
C ARG A 307 13.66 4.28 13.50
N GLN A 308 13.33 4.41 12.22
CA GLN A 308 13.73 3.50 11.15
C GLN A 308 14.04 4.33 9.89
N PRO A 309 15.25 4.92 9.80
CA PRO A 309 15.57 5.92 8.79
C PRO A 309 15.32 5.47 7.35
N ALA A 310 15.62 4.21 7.01
CA ALA A 310 15.41 3.70 5.65
C ALA A 310 13.92 3.58 5.27
N LEU A 311 13.08 3.08 6.18
CA LEU A 311 11.63 2.98 5.94
C LEU A 311 10.95 4.34 6.00
N GLY A 312 11.45 5.23 6.86
CA GLY A 312 11.02 6.61 6.91
C GLY A 312 11.40 7.39 5.65
N LEU A 313 12.56 7.12 5.05
CA LEU A 313 12.95 7.69 3.75
C LEU A 313 11.96 7.28 2.65
N TYR A 314 11.60 5.99 2.59
CA TYR A 314 10.56 5.52 1.66
C TYR A 314 9.25 6.29 1.87
N ALA A 315 8.75 6.35 3.10
CA ALA A 315 7.52 7.05 3.43
C ALA A 315 7.60 8.56 3.11
N ALA A 316 8.71 9.23 3.44
CA ALA A 316 8.91 10.66 3.23
C ALA A 316 8.91 11.02 1.75
N LEU A 317 9.63 10.26 0.92
CA LEU A 317 9.64 10.49 -0.52
C LEU A 317 8.27 10.18 -1.15
N SER A 318 7.58 9.13 -0.70
CA SER A 318 6.20 8.84 -1.14
C SER A 318 5.20 9.92 -0.73
N MET A 319 5.34 10.55 0.44
CA MET A 319 4.48 11.69 0.82
C MET A 319 4.84 12.94 0.02
N ALA A 320 6.14 13.20 -0.20
CA ALA A 320 6.61 14.37 -0.93
C ALA A 320 6.17 14.35 -2.40
N VAL A 321 6.23 13.18 -3.07
CA VAL A 321 5.84 13.09 -4.49
C VAL A 321 4.36 13.40 -4.72
N MET A 322 3.49 13.17 -3.73
CA MET A 322 2.06 13.48 -3.85
C MET A 322 1.82 14.98 -3.99
N LEU A 323 2.68 15.83 -3.40
CA LEU A 323 2.56 17.28 -3.52
C LEU A 323 2.80 17.76 -4.96
N LEU A 324 3.56 17.01 -5.76
CA LEU A 324 3.80 17.33 -7.16
C LEU A 324 2.53 17.19 -8.03
N GLN A 325 1.49 16.51 -7.54
CA GLN A 325 0.21 16.41 -8.23
C GLN A 325 -0.61 17.69 -8.14
N GLY A 326 -0.16 18.69 -7.37
CA GLY A 326 -0.90 19.93 -7.17
C GLY A 326 -2.08 19.78 -6.20
N GLU A 327 -2.49 18.55 -5.87
CA GLU A 327 -3.58 18.19 -4.97
C GLU A 327 -3.26 16.86 -4.24
N VAL A 328 -3.78 16.66 -3.02
CA VAL A 328 -3.62 15.40 -2.26
C VAL A 328 -4.83 14.45 -2.39
N ALA A 329 -5.63 14.58 -3.44
CA ALA A 329 -6.79 13.72 -3.70
C ALA A 329 -6.40 12.27 -3.51
N ASN A 330 -5.40 11.85 -4.28
CA ASN A 330 -4.94 10.48 -4.41
C ASN A 330 -4.26 9.89 -3.18
N VAL A 331 -4.19 10.61 -2.05
CA VAL A 331 -3.54 10.11 -0.81
C VAL A 331 -4.13 8.79 -0.35
N PHE A 332 -5.43 8.56 -0.58
CA PHE A 332 -6.08 7.31 -0.22
C PHE A 332 -5.51 6.12 -0.96
N ARG A 333 -5.14 6.26 -2.24
CA ARG A 333 -4.58 5.18 -3.06
C ARG A 333 -3.06 5.16 -3.06
N PHE A 334 -2.40 6.30 -3.27
CA PHE A 334 -0.95 6.35 -3.27
C PHE A 334 -0.35 6.17 -1.87
N GLY A 335 -1.14 6.37 -0.81
CA GLY A 335 -0.75 6.11 0.57
C GLY A 335 -0.89 4.64 1.00
N THR A 336 -1.78 3.84 0.38
CA THR A 336 -2.02 2.44 0.79
C THR A 336 -0.80 1.54 0.61
N VAL A 337 0.04 1.86 -0.38
CA VAL A 337 1.26 1.10 -0.66
C VAL A 337 2.42 1.42 0.29
N VAL A 338 2.31 2.50 1.08
CA VAL A 338 3.32 2.90 2.07
C VAL A 338 3.12 2.10 3.36
N PHE A 339 3.14 0.77 3.24
CA PHE A 339 2.80 -0.17 4.30
C PHE A 339 3.60 0.01 5.60
N PRO A 340 4.90 0.39 5.62
CA PRO A 340 5.62 0.57 6.88
C PRO A 340 5.03 1.71 7.72
N LEU A 341 4.54 2.76 7.06
CA LEU A 341 3.89 3.89 7.70
C LEU A 341 2.55 3.48 8.31
N LEU A 342 1.74 2.72 7.57
CA LEU A 342 0.42 2.28 8.03
C LEU A 342 0.53 1.29 9.19
N PHE A 343 1.47 0.34 9.13
CA PHE A 343 1.78 -0.55 10.26
C PHE A 343 2.21 0.25 11.49
N PHE A 344 3.14 1.19 11.30
CA PHE A 344 3.62 2.04 12.38
C PHE A 344 2.50 2.85 13.03
N LEU A 345 1.62 3.48 12.24
CA LEU A 345 0.49 4.26 12.75
C LEU A 345 -0.46 3.38 13.57
N GLY A 346 -0.84 2.22 13.06
CA GLY A 346 -1.71 1.29 13.80
C GLY A 346 -1.06 0.76 15.08
N ASP A 347 0.23 0.44 15.06
CA ASP A 347 0.98 0.01 16.25
C ASP A 347 1.12 1.13 17.30
N ARG A 348 1.10 2.40 16.89
CA ARG A 348 1.02 3.55 17.81
C ARG A 348 -0.37 3.72 18.38
N CYS A 349 -1.41 3.56 17.57
CA CYS A 349 -2.81 3.60 18.01
C CYS A 349 -3.11 2.47 19.01
N ALA A 350 -2.46 1.31 18.86
CA ALA A 350 -2.63 0.16 19.76
C ALA A 350 -2.22 0.42 21.21
N ARG A 351 -1.43 1.48 21.46
CA ARG A 351 -1.01 1.91 22.80
C ARG A 351 -2.01 2.85 23.48
N ARG A 352 -3.07 3.25 22.77
CA ARG A 352 -4.12 4.13 23.28
C ARG A 352 -5.22 3.32 23.95
N PRO A 353 -6.12 3.93 24.75
CA PRO A 353 -7.23 3.23 25.38
C PRO A 353 -8.12 2.50 24.37
N VAL A 354 -8.78 1.42 24.80
CA VAL A 354 -9.59 0.54 23.92
C VAL A 354 -10.68 1.31 23.16
N TRP A 355 -11.33 2.30 23.79
CA TRP A 355 -12.33 3.13 23.11
C TRP A 355 -11.75 3.87 21.90
N PHE A 356 -10.51 4.38 22.00
CA PHE A 356 -9.84 5.08 20.91
C PHE A 356 -9.51 4.10 19.77
N GLN A 357 -9.05 2.90 20.11
CA GLN A 357 -8.80 1.85 19.13
C GLN A 357 -10.09 1.49 18.37
N GLY A 358 -11.21 1.36 19.08
CA GLY A 358 -12.53 1.13 18.49
C GLY A 358 -12.96 2.25 17.55
N VAL A 359 -12.81 3.52 17.95
CA VAL A 359 -13.11 4.69 17.10
C VAL A 359 -12.28 4.66 15.82
N VAL A 360 -10.96 4.39 15.91
CA VAL A 360 -10.09 4.29 14.74
C VAL A 360 -10.54 3.19 13.78
N VAL A 361 -10.84 1.99 14.30
CA VAL A 361 -11.29 0.87 13.47
C VAL A 361 -12.63 1.18 12.79
N VAL A 362 -13.60 1.71 13.53
CA VAL A 362 -14.91 2.07 12.98
C VAL A 362 -14.79 3.17 11.93
N ALA A 363 -14.00 4.22 12.20
CA ALA A 363 -13.79 5.31 11.25
C ALA A 363 -13.14 4.81 9.95
N LEU A 364 -12.10 3.97 10.05
CA LEU A 364 -11.43 3.37 8.89
C LEU A 364 -12.35 2.42 8.14
N LEU A 365 -13.10 1.57 8.84
CA LEU A 365 -14.07 0.66 8.22
C LEU A 365 -15.15 1.42 7.44
N LEU A 366 -15.74 2.46 8.04
CA LEU A 366 -16.75 3.29 7.36
C LEU A 366 -16.17 4.00 6.15
N LEU A 367 -14.96 4.56 6.27
CA LEU A 367 -14.28 5.24 5.16
C LEU A 367 -13.90 4.26 4.04
N ASN A 368 -13.43 3.07 4.38
CA ASN A 368 -13.10 2.00 3.45
C ASN A 368 -14.34 1.49 2.70
N LEU A 369 -15.44 1.22 3.40
CA LEU A 369 -16.70 0.82 2.75
C LEU A 369 -17.28 1.95 1.90
N ALA A 370 -17.19 3.20 2.34
CA ALA A 370 -17.67 4.36 1.58
C ALA A 370 -16.89 4.55 0.28
N THR A 371 -15.57 4.41 0.30
CA THR A 371 -14.71 4.53 -0.88
C THR A 371 -14.83 3.31 -1.80
N ALA A 372 -14.85 2.08 -1.27
CA ALA A 372 -15.11 0.87 -2.06
C ALA A 372 -16.49 0.89 -2.74
N ARG A 373 -17.52 1.40 -2.06
CA ARG A 373 -18.83 1.65 -2.65
C ARG A 373 -18.78 2.76 -3.68
N GLY A 374 -18.10 3.87 -3.38
CA GLY A 374 -17.88 4.99 -4.30
C GLY A 374 -17.30 4.51 -5.63
N TYR A 375 -16.26 3.69 -5.55
CA TYR A 375 -15.64 3.02 -6.67
C TYR A 375 -16.66 2.20 -7.46
N ALA A 376 -17.44 1.35 -6.78
CA ALA A 376 -18.46 0.51 -7.40
C ALA A 376 -19.68 1.25 -7.98
N VAL A 377 -19.94 2.50 -7.59
CA VAL A 377 -21.03 3.31 -8.17
C VAL A 377 -20.56 4.42 -9.12
N GLY A 378 -19.26 4.53 -9.38
CA GLY A 378 -18.70 5.41 -10.41
C GLY A 378 -18.40 6.81 -9.89
N ARG A 379 -18.32 6.97 -8.57
CA ARG A 379 -17.93 8.21 -7.92
C ARG A 379 -16.45 8.17 -7.60
N TRP A 380 -15.75 9.27 -7.86
CA TRP A 380 -14.33 9.40 -7.58
C TRP A 380 -14.02 9.00 -6.13
N ALA A 381 -13.20 7.96 -5.95
CA ALA A 381 -13.12 7.19 -4.73
C ALA A 381 -11.75 7.19 -4.05
N TYR A 382 -10.73 7.76 -4.69
CA TYR A 382 -9.41 7.88 -4.08
C TYR A 382 -8.73 9.20 -4.27
#